data_AF-W2YM63-F1
#
_entry.id   AF-W2YM63-F1
#
_cell.length_a   1.000
_cell.length_b   1.000
_cell.length_c   1.000
_cell.angle_alpha   90.00
_cell.angle_beta   90.00
_cell.angle_gamma   90.00
#
_symmetry.space_group_name_H-M   'P 1'
#
loop_
_entity.id
_entity.type
_entity.pdbx_description
1 polymer ?
#
loop_
_entity_poly.entity_id
_entity_poly.type
_entity_poly.pdbx_seq_one_letter_code
_entity_poly.pdbx_strand_id
1 'polypeptide(L)' 'MFGDSYLDRFYSAKLNHADTAFLTHDGLFRDSQKPFKWFECLL' A
#
# COMPACT_ATOMS: atom_id res chain seq x y z
N MET A 1 -1.91 4.36 19.21
CA MET A 1 -2.95 4.85 18.29
C MET A 1 -2.36 4.79 16.89
N PHE A 2 -3.05 4.20 15.93
CA PHE A 2 -2.54 4.08 14.56
C PHE A 2 -2.80 5.38 13.79
N GLY A 3 -1.85 5.77 12.95
CA GLY A 3 -1.91 7.00 12.17
C GLY A 3 -2.17 6.74 10.69
N ASP A 4 -2.66 7.76 9.99
CA ASP A 4 -3.02 7.71 8.56
C ASP A 4 -1.90 8.28 7.66
N SER A 5 -0.79 8.76 8.23
CA SER A 5 0.40 9.21 7.48
C SER A 5 1.46 8.12 7.41
N TYR A 6 2.15 8.01 6.27
CA TYR A 6 3.29 7.09 6.11
C TYR A 6 4.47 7.43 7.03
N LEU A 7 4.49 8.65 7.60
CA LEU A 7 5.47 9.09 8.59
C LEU A 7 5.13 8.63 10.03
N ASP A 8 3.91 8.13 10.25
CA ASP A 8 3.48 7.69 11.57
C ASP A 8 4.17 6.37 11.94
N ARG A 9 4.69 6.29 13.18
CA ARG A 9 5.36 5.10 13.71
C ARG A 9 4.51 3.83 13.62
N PHE A 10 3.19 4.02 13.71
CA PHE A 10 2.19 2.96 13.55
C PHE A 10 1.23 3.34 12.43
N TYR A 11 1.75 3.42 11.20
CA TYR A 11 0.94 3.67 10.02
C TYR A 11 -0.04 2.50 9.77
N SER A 12 -1.33 2.81 9.75
CA SER A 12 -2.38 1.84 9.39
C SER A 12 -2.67 1.95 7.89
N ALA A 13 -1.90 1.22 7.09
CA ALA A 13 -2.19 1.09 5.66
C ALA A 13 -3.61 0.52 5.47
N LYS A 14 -4.49 1.28 4.82
CA LYS A 14 -5.86 0.85 4.48
C LYS A 14 -5.83 -0.08 3.26
N LEU A 15 -5.13 -1.20 3.35
CA LEU A 15 -5.05 -2.23 2.31
C LEU A 15 -6.35 -3.04 2.28
N ASN A 16 -6.92 -3.23 1.10
CA ASN A 16 -8.03 -4.15 0.88
C ASN A 16 -7.50 -5.55 0.50
N HIS A 17 -8.34 -6.59 0.60
CA HIS A 17 -7.94 -7.98 0.32
C HIS A 17 -7.37 -8.18 -1.10
N ALA A 18 -7.82 -7.40 -2.08
CA ALA A 18 -7.33 -7.48 -3.46
C ALA A 18 -5.92 -6.87 -3.60
N ASP A 19 -5.61 -5.80 -2.86
CA ASP A 19 -4.28 -5.18 -2.84
C ASP A 19 -3.24 -6.17 -2.27
N THR A 20 -3.58 -6.91 -1.22
CA THR A 20 -2.70 -7.92 -0.60
C THR A 20 -2.55 -9.18 -1.45
N ALA A 21 -3.54 -9.47 -2.31
CA ALA A 21 -3.50 -10.61 -3.22
C ALA A 21 -2.77 -10.30 -4.53
N PHE A 22 -2.31 -9.06 -4.74
CA PHE A 22 -1.63 -8.60 -5.96
C PHE A 22 -2.41 -8.89 -7.26
N LEU A 23 -3.72 -9.09 -7.15
CA LEU A 23 -4.57 -9.47 -8.29
C LEU A 23 -4.76 -8.29 -9.27
N THR A 24 -4.65 -7.07 -8.76
CA THR A 24 -4.62 -5.84 -9.54
C THR A 24 -3.24 -5.22 -9.35
N HIS A 25 -2.39 -5.33 -10.37
CA HIS A 25 -0.99 -4.88 -10.43
C HIS A 25 -0.66 -3.70 -9.50
N ASP A 26 -1.42 -2.60 -9.64
CA ASP A 26 -1.51 -1.51 -8.67
C ASP A 26 -2.97 -1.35 -8.21
N GLY A 27 -3.15 -0.79 -7.02
CA GLY A 27 -4.45 -0.38 -6.49
C GLY A 27 -5.12 0.63 -7.42
N LEU A 28 -6.38 0.37 -7.75
CA LEU A 28 -7.16 1.16 -8.71
C LEU A 28 -7.67 2.49 -8.12
N PHE A 29 -7.86 2.56 -6.81
CA PHE A 29 -8.58 3.65 -6.15
C PHE A 29 -7.71 4.54 -5.26
N ARG A 30 -6.52 4.06 -4.87
CA ARG A 30 -5.62 4.78 -3.95
C ARG A 30 -4.20 4.70 -4.45
N ASP A 31 -3.59 5.86 -4.62
CA ASP A 31 -2.19 5.97 -5.07
C ASP A 31 -1.20 5.40 -4.04
N SER A 32 -1.63 5.33 -2.77
CA SER A 32 -0.88 4.69 -1.69
C SER A 32 -0.93 3.16 -1.73
N GLN A 33 -1.54 2.53 -2.74
CA GLN A 33 -1.59 1.07 -2.91
C GLN A 33 -0.96 0.75 -4.25
N LYS A 34 0.38 0.69 -4.30
CA LYS A 34 1.13 0.40 -5.52
C LYS A 34 2.16 -0.68 -5.28
N PRO A 35 1.72 -1.92 -5.00
CA PRO A 35 2.61 -3.00 -4.62
C PRO A 35 3.72 -3.26 -5.64
N PHE A 36 3.43 -3.16 -6.94
CA PHE A 36 4.44 -3.40 -7.96
C PHE A 36 5.55 -2.34 -7.94
N LYS A 37 5.18 -1.06 -7.86
CA LYS A 37 6.17 0.03 -7.73
C LYS A 37 7.00 -0.06 -6.46
N TRP A 38 6.42 -0.53 -5.35
CA TRP A 38 7.18 -0.73 -4.12
C TRP A 38 8.31 -1.75 -4.32
N PHE A 39 8.05 -2.83 -5.06
CA PHE A 39 9.09 -3.81 -5.40
C PHE A 39 10.09 -3.27 -6.41
N GLU A 40 9.69 -2.45 -7.39
CA GLU A 40 10.62 -1.77 -8.30
C GLU A 40 11.60 -0.85 -7.54
N CYS A 41 11.16 -0.16 -6.50
CA CYS A 41 12.03 0.70 -5.69
C CYS A 41 12.94 -0.07 -4.72
N LEU A 42 12.72 -1.38 -4.54
CA LEU A 42 13.50 -2.24 -3.65
C LEU A 42 14.58 -3.03 -4.40
N LEU A 43 14.60 -2.93 -5.73
CA LEU A 43 15.55 -3.52 -6.68
C LEU A 43 16.53 -2.45 -7.19
#